data_AF-A0A1E4TNX9-F1
#
_entry.id   AF-A0A1E4TNX9-F1
#
_cell.length_a   1.000
_cell.length_b   1.000
_cell.length_c   1.000
_cell.angle_alpha   90.00
_cell.angle_beta   90.00
_cell.angle_gamma   90.00
#
_symmetry.space_group_name_H-M   'P 1'
#
loop_
_entity.id
_entity.type
_entity.pdbx_description
1 polymer ?
#
loop_
_entity_poly.entity_id
_entity_poly.type
_entity_poly.pdbx_seq_one_letter_code
_entity_poly.pdbx_strand_id
1 'polypeptide(L)'
;MIRGRWNGSCVVMLQLFRRFSSVKVNTGDVPSIIVNNKSYKPDEWTNVPNSILQLTNRKLHLDENHPIGILRSLIEDRFKGLGYTYYNEFEPVVSTFENFDVLNFPKDHPGRSKSDTYYLNKDMLLRTHTSAHEYACFKKCETPGYFISADVYRKDEIDKTHYPAFHQMEGARIWERSKDFEQKIKDDINAIPKLDMIVEDDFPCFDPITNPKQDYMTPNEVELVSTHLKRTIELLIYQVFSAAKENAIIEKKINGKISVDEAFLNEPLRVKWIPDYFPWTAPSWEIDVWWKGEWLECCGCGLVRQKILTNSGISPNTVGWAFGVGLD
;
A
#
# COMPACT_ATOMS: atom_id res chain seq x y z
N MET A 1 -10.46 -5.00 8.00
CA MET A 1 -11.71 -4.22 7.82
C MET A 1 -12.95 -5.04 8.28
N ILE A 2 -13.59 -4.73 9.42
CA ILE A 2 -14.74 -5.51 9.94
C ILE A 2 -16.08 -4.94 9.44
N ARG A 3 -16.87 -5.77 8.76
CA ARG A 3 -18.20 -5.42 8.20
C ARG A 3 -19.25 -5.18 9.30
N GLY A 4 -19.67 -3.93 9.50
CA GLY A 4 -20.81 -3.55 10.34
C GLY A 4 -22.15 -3.63 9.60
N ARG A 5 -23.07 -4.48 10.10
CA ARG A 5 -24.48 -4.58 9.66
C ARG A 5 -25.28 -3.34 10.11
N TRP A 6 -26.01 -2.73 9.18
CA TRP A 6 -26.97 -1.66 9.45
C TRP A 6 -28.38 -2.24 9.65
N ASN A 7 -28.96 -2.07 10.85
CA ASN A 7 -30.38 -2.25 11.11
C ASN A 7 -31.06 -0.87 11.11
N GLY A 8 -32.02 -0.70 10.20
CA GLY A 8 -32.80 0.53 10.07
C GLY A 8 -33.82 0.70 11.18
N SER A 9 -33.96 1.92 11.68
CA SER A 9 -35.16 2.38 12.36
C SER A 9 -35.36 3.87 12.05
N CYS A 10 -36.49 4.14 11.42
CA CYS A 10 -36.92 5.42 10.88
C CYS A 10 -37.43 6.32 12.02
N VAL A 11 -36.87 7.52 12.17
CA VAL A 11 -37.44 8.58 13.01
C VAL A 11 -37.54 9.85 12.19
N VAL A 12 -38.77 10.31 12.01
CA VAL A 12 -39.15 11.53 11.29
C VAL A 12 -38.77 12.75 12.14
N MET A 13 -37.95 13.67 11.61
CA MET A 13 -37.67 14.97 12.23
C MET A 13 -38.27 16.12 11.42
N LEU A 14 -39.05 16.97 12.10
CA LEU A 14 -39.64 18.21 11.58
C LEU A 14 -38.56 19.18 11.07
N GLN A 15 -38.75 19.72 9.86
CA GLN A 15 -37.94 20.82 9.31
C GLN A 15 -38.36 22.17 9.89
N LEU A 16 -37.47 22.81 10.65
CA LEU A 16 -37.50 24.25 10.94
C LEU A 16 -36.60 24.98 9.93
N PHE A 17 -37.21 25.65 8.95
CA PHE A 17 -36.50 26.50 7.99
C PHE A 17 -35.97 27.76 8.68
N ARG A 18 -34.66 27.81 8.96
CA ARG A 18 -33.93 29.07 9.19
C ARG A 18 -33.40 29.58 7.86
N ARG A 19 -33.93 30.72 7.41
CA ARG A 19 -33.37 31.50 6.30
C ARG A 19 -31.96 31.98 6.69
N PHE A 20 -30.93 31.41 6.08
CA PHE A 20 -29.58 31.98 6.13
C PHE A 20 -29.46 33.03 5.03
N SER A 21 -29.28 34.29 5.43
CA SER A 21 -28.88 35.38 4.55
C SER A 21 -27.51 35.08 3.94
N SER A 22 -27.39 35.17 2.62
CA SER A 22 -26.12 34.99 1.92
C SER A 22 -25.19 36.17 2.22
N VAL A 23 -24.28 35.96 3.18
CA VAL A 23 -23.12 36.84 3.33
C VAL A 23 -22.21 36.55 2.13
N LYS A 24 -22.05 37.54 1.24
CA LYS A 24 -20.97 37.53 0.24
C LYS A 24 -19.66 37.50 1.01
N VAL A 25 -19.00 36.35 1.04
CA VAL A 25 -17.63 36.23 1.55
C VAL A 25 -16.74 37.01 0.59
N ASN A 26 -16.12 38.05 1.11
CA ASN A 26 -15.13 38.84 0.40
C ASN A 26 -13.97 37.89 0.06
N THR A 27 -13.62 37.72 -1.22
CA THR A 27 -12.52 36.85 -1.69
C THR A 27 -11.14 37.48 -1.42
N GLY A 28 -10.97 38.06 -0.22
CA GLY A 28 -9.68 38.51 0.27
C GLY A 28 -8.74 37.33 0.37
N ASP A 29 -7.51 37.52 -0.09
CA ASP A 29 -6.47 36.51 -0.28
C ASP A 29 -6.40 35.51 0.89
N VAL A 30 -7.02 34.33 0.70
CA VAL A 30 -6.83 33.22 1.63
C VAL A 30 -5.35 32.87 1.58
N PRO A 31 -4.62 32.89 2.71
CA PRO A 31 -3.20 32.60 2.73
C PRO A 31 -2.91 31.24 2.07
N SER A 32 -1.87 31.18 1.24
CA SER A 32 -1.47 29.92 0.64
C SER A 32 -1.06 28.90 1.70
N ILE A 33 -1.37 27.63 1.43
CA ILE A 33 -0.87 26.51 2.23
C ILE A 33 0.55 26.22 1.78
N ILE A 34 1.49 26.14 2.73
CA ILE A 34 2.89 25.83 2.44
C ILE A 34 3.18 24.42 2.93
N VAL A 35 3.61 23.55 2.03
CA VAL A 35 4.09 22.19 2.34
C VAL A 35 5.41 21.97 1.63
N ASN A 36 6.44 21.63 2.40
CA ASN A 36 7.79 21.34 1.91
C ASN A 36 8.32 22.43 0.94
N ASN A 37 8.20 23.69 1.36
CA ASN A 37 8.58 24.91 0.62
C ASN A 37 7.81 25.18 -0.68
N LYS A 38 6.73 24.45 -0.96
CA LYS A 38 5.82 24.70 -2.08
C LYS A 38 4.53 25.35 -1.60
N SER A 39 4.05 26.32 -2.37
CA SER A 39 2.84 27.10 -2.07
C SER A 39 1.65 26.58 -2.88
N TYR A 40 0.54 26.33 -2.20
CA TYR A 40 -0.71 25.84 -2.79
C TYR A 40 -1.84 26.80 -2.47
N LYS A 41 -2.56 27.25 -3.52
CA LYS A 41 -3.71 28.14 -3.35
C LYS A 41 -4.94 27.34 -2.87
N PRO A 42 -5.57 27.72 -1.75
CA PRO A 42 -6.80 27.08 -1.28
C PRO A 42 -8.00 27.37 -2.18
N ASP A 43 -9.01 26.49 -2.14
CA ASP A 43 -10.30 26.62 -2.80
C ASP A 43 -11.42 25.92 -1.99
N GLU A 44 -12.61 25.71 -2.58
CA GLU A 44 -13.71 25.05 -1.86
C GLU A 44 -13.45 23.58 -1.49
N TRP A 45 -12.39 22.96 -2.02
CA TRP A 45 -11.97 21.60 -1.67
C TRP A 45 -11.02 21.50 -0.49
N THR A 46 -10.33 22.58 -0.16
CA THR A 46 -9.38 22.62 0.95
C THR A 46 -10.02 22.17 2.26
N ASN A 47 -9.46 21.13 2.86
CA ASN A 47 -9.98 20.55 4.11
C ASN A 47 -8.86 20.03 5.05
N VAL A 48 -7.60 20.26 4.70
CA VAL A 48 -6.43 19.81 5.48
C VAL A 48 -6.15 20.76 6.65
N PRO A 49 -6.18 20.27 7.91
CA PRO A 49 -5.90 21.11 9.07
C PRO A 49 -4.39 21.26 9.30
N ASN A 50 -3.98 22.33 9.98
CA ASN A 50 -2.58 22.60 10.28
C ASN A 50 -1.91 21.46 11.09
N SER A 51 -2.66 20.78 11.96
CA SER A 51 -2.14 19.63 12.73
C SER A 51 -1.66 18.49 11.83
N ILE A 52 -2.31 18.28 10.68
CA ILE A 52 -1.92 17.25 9.70
C ILE A 52 -0.74 17.74 8.86
N LEU A 53 -0.74 19.02 8.47
CA LEU A 53 0.40 19.63 7.77
C LEU A 53 1.70 19.57 8.58
N GLN A 54 1.63 19.60 9.92
CA GLN A 54 2.80 19.44 10.78
C GLN A 54 3.41 18.03 10.72
N LEU A 55 2.62 17.01 10.36
CA LEU A 55 3.08 15.63 10.27
C LEU A 55 3.94 15.38 9.02
N THR A 56 3.73 16.14 7.94
CA THR A 56 4.44 16.00 6.65
C THR A 56 5.95 16.24 6.72
N ASN A 57 6.41 16.87 7.80
CA ASN A 57 7.83 17.15 8.01
C ASN A 57 8.56 16.03 8.76
N ARG A 58 7.83 15.04 9.33
CA ARG A 58 8.43 14.04 10.22
C ARG A 58 9.28 13.02 9.48
N LYS A 59 8.82 12.56 8.30
CA LYS A 59 9.49 11.55 7.46
C LYS A 59 10.06 10.37 8.29
N LEU A 60 9.28 9.79 9.19
CA LEU A 60 9.75 8.81 10.18
C LEU A 60 10.32 7.53 9.55
N HIS A 61 9.88 7.20 8.34
CA HIS A 61 10.43 6.10 7.54
C HIS A 61 11.89 6.34 7.10
N LEU A 62 12.39 7.58 7.15
CA LEU A 62 13.78 7.92 6.88
C LEU A 62 14.65 8.00 8.15
N ASP A 63 14.05 8.01 9.34
CA ASP A 63 14.79 8.04 10.60
C ASP A 63 15.26 6.62 10.95
N GLU A 64 16.56 6.38 10.81
CA GLU A 64 17.20 5.08 11.07
C GLU A 64 17.06 4.61 12.54
N ASN A 65 16.71 5.50 13.47
CA ASN A 65 16.49 5.16 14.87
C ASN A 65 15.01 5.00 15.22
N HIS A 66 14.11 5.31 14.30
CA HIS A 66 12.68 5.14 14.50
C HIS A 66 12.25 3.72 14.11
N PRO A 67 11.31 3.06 14.83
CA PRO A 67 10.86 1.71 14.49
C PRO A 67 10.45 1.52 13.03
N ILE A 68 9.77 2.51 12.44
CA ILE A 68 9.39 2.51 11.02
C ILE A 68 10.62 2.55 10.09
N GLY A 69 11.61 3.39 10.38
CA GLY A 69 12.83 3.47 9.59
C GLY A 69 13.71 2.23 9.73
N ILE A 70 13.77 1.65 10.94
CA ILE A 70 14.42 0.35 11.20
C ILE A 70 13.73 -0.76 10.38
N LEU A 71 12.40 -0.84 10.44
CA LEU A 71 11.62 -1.83 9.70
C LEU A 71 11.83 -1.69 8.19
N ARG A 72 11.78 -0.45 7.67
CA ARG A 72 12.11 -0.17 6.26
C ARG A 72 13.50 -0.70 5.91
N SER A 73 14.54 -0.29 6.65
CA SER A 73 15.93 -0.69 6.36
C SER A 73 16.10 -2.20 6.41
N LEU A 74 15.48 -2.87 7.40
CA LEU A 74 15.47 -4.33 7.54
C LEU A 74 14.90 -5.02 6.29
N ILE A 75 13.79 -4.51 5.76
CA ILE A 75 13.19 -5.03 4.52
C ILE A 75 14.10 -4.74 3.34
N GLU A 76 14.50 -3.48 3.12
CA GLU A 76 15.29 -3.08 1.96
C GLU A 76 16.62 -3.86 1.88
N ASP A 77 17.30 -4.04 3.01
CA ASP A 77 18.53 -4.81 3.12
C ASP A 77 18.37 -6.25 2.62
N ARG A 78 17.20 -6.87 2.88
CA ARG A 78 16.94 -8.24 2.44
C ARG A 78 16.77 -8.38 0.93
N PHE A 79 16.41 -7.30 0.24
CA PHE A 79 16.21 -7.29 -1.21
C PHE A 79 17.41 -6.78 -2.00
N LYS A 80 18.50 -6.38 -1.34
CA LYS A 80 19.75 -5.98 -2.00
C LYS A 80 20.24 -7.10 -2.92
N GLY A 81 20.49 -6.77 -4.18
CA GLY A 81 20.94 -7.72 -5.20
C GLY A 81 19.83 -8.42 -5.98
N LEU A 82 18.54 -8.23 -5.64
CA LEU A 82 17.40 -8.82 -6.36
C LEU A 82 16.84 -7.89 -7.48
N GLY A 83 17.55 -6.82 -7.79
CA GLY A 83 17.18 -5.89 -8.87
C GLY A 83 16.02 -4.95 -8.51
N TYR A 84 16.08 -4.36 -7.31
CA TYR A 84 15.14 -3.31 -6.89
C TYR A 84 15.84 -1.98 -6.68
N THR A 85 15.22 -0.91 -7.17
CA THR A 85 15.59 0.48 -6.84
C THR A 85 14.68 0.97 -5.72
N TYR A 86 15.21 1.74 -4.77
CA TYR A 86 14.45 2.20 -3.60
C TYR A 86 14.16 3.70 -3.70
N TYR A 87 12.89 4.09 -3.52
CA TYR A 87 12.42 5.46 -3.63
C TYR A 87 11.71 5.92 -2.35
N ASN A 88 12.44 6.63 -1.48
CA ASN A 88 11.93 6.95 -0.13
C ASN A 88 11.70 8.45 0.13
N GLU A 89 12.05 9.30 -0.84
CA GLU A 89 12.12 10.76 -0.67
C GLU A 89 11.00 11.52 -1.37
N PHE A 90 9.94 10.82 -1.80
CA PHE A 90 8.80 11.47 -2.43
C PHE A 90 8.11 12.45 -1.48
N GLU A 91 7.83 13.64 -1.99
CA GLU A 91 7.05 14.65 -1.28
C GLU A 91 5.58 14.20 -1.12
N PRO A 92 4.93 14.51 0.01
CA PRO A 92 3.60 13.95 0.36
C PRO A 92 2.44 14.53 -0.43
N VAL A 93 2.63 15.71 -1.03
CA VAL A 93 1.62 16.35 -1.87
C VAL A 93 1.70 15.80 -3.29
N VAL A 94 0.60 15.24 -3.76
CA VAL A 94 0.43 14.70 -5.12
C VAL A 94 -0.81 15.29 -5.79
N SER A 95 -0.87 15.19 -7.11
CA SER A 95 -2.08 15.56 -7.84
C SER A 95 -3.20 14.52 -7.67
N THR A 96 -4.45 14.94 -7.86
CA THR A 96 -5.60 14.02 -7.97
C THR A 96 -5.44 13.02 -9.12
N PHE A 97 -4.70 13.40 -10.17
CA PHE A 97 -4.37 12.52 -11.27
C PHE A 97 -3.48 11.35 -10.82
N GLU A 98 -2.37 11.66 -10.13
CA GLU A 98 -1.40 10.67 -9.63
C GLU A 98 -2.03 9.74 -8.59
N ASN A 99 -2.78 10.28 -7.62
CA ASN A 99 -3.34 9.47 -6.55
C ASN A 99 -4.53 8.61 -6.99
N PHE A 100 -5.25 8.96 -8.06
CA PHE A 100 -6.49 8.29 -8.38
C PHE A 100 -6.70 8.01 -9.88
N ASP A 101 -6.59 9.02 -10.74
CA ASP A 101 -6.99 8.88 -12.15
C ASP A 101 -6.09 7.90 -12.91
N VAL A 102 -4.78 7.99 -12.70
CA VAL A 102 -3.80 7.13 -13.37
C VAL A 102 -3.96 5.66 -12.96
N LEU A 103 -4.42 5.44 -11.72
CA LEU A 103 -4.75 4.15 -11.10
C LEU A 103 -6.19 3.68 -11.41
N ASN A 104 -6.91 4.38 -12.29
CA ASN A 104 -8.24 4.03 -12.77
C ASN A 104 -9.34 4.00 -11.69
N PHE A 105 -9.19 4.79 -10.62
CA PHE A 105 -10.28 4.99 -9.66
C PHE A 105 -11.47 5.72 -10.33
N PRO A 106 -12.71 5.24 -10.20
CA PRO A 106 -13.90 5.97 -10.64
C PRO A 106 -13.99 7.37 -10.02
N LYS A 107 -14.60 8.33 -10.71
CA LYS A 107 -14.73 9.73 -10.21
C LYS A 107 -15.63 9.83 -8.98
N ASP A 108 -16.54 8.88 -8.80
CA ASP A 108 -17.46 8.71 -7.67
C ASP A 108 -16.93 7.73 -6.60
N HIS A 109 -15.69 7.26 -6.71
CA HIS A 109 -15.10 6.34 -5.75
C HIS A 109 -15.05 6.97 -4.33
N PRO A 110 -15.49 6.26 -3.27
CA PRO A 110 -15.56 6.80 -1.90
C PRO A 110 -14.25 7.44 -1.42
N GLY A 111 -13.11 6.81 -1.71
CA GLY A 111 -11.79 7.34 -1.35
C GLY A 111 -11.46 8.73 -1.93
N ARG A 112 -12.18 9.22 -2.94
CA ARG A 112 -12.03 10.61 -3.44
C ARG A 112 -12.79 11.64 -2.61
N SER A 113 -13.65 11.22 -1.69
CA SER A 113 -14.51 12.11 -0.91
C SER A 113 -13.69 13.04 0.00
N LYS A 114 -14.26 14.21 0.35
CA LYS A 114 -13.67 15.12 1.33
C LYS A 114 -13.74 14.58 2.77
N SER A 115 -14.56 13.56 3.02
CA SER A 115 -14.63 12.90 4.32
C SER A 115 -13.43 12.00 4.55
N ASP A 116 -12.84 11.43 3.50
CA ASP A 116 -11.80 10.39 3.62
C ASP A 116 -10.40 10.92 3.23
N THR A 117 -10.35 11.98 2.42
CA THR A 117 -9.08 12.53 1.86
C THR A 117 -8.79 13.96 2.32
N TYR A 118 -7.51 14.23 2.58
CA TYR A 118 -6.98 15.56 2.88
C TYR A 118 -6.57 16.32 1.60
N TYR A 119 -7.40 17.27 1.19
CA TYR A 119 -7.19 18.13 0.03
C TYR A 119 -6.56 19.46 0.42
N LEU A 120 -5.53 19.86 -0.32
CA LEU A 120 -4.97 21.22 -0.28
C LEU A 120 -5.80 22.16 -1.16
N ASN A 121 -6.29 21.64 -2.29
CA ASN A 121 -7.27 22.26 -3.19
C ASN A 121 -7.90 21.16 -4.08
N LYS A 122 -8.70 21.52 -5.08
CA LYS A 122 -9.38 20.54 -5.95
C LYS A 122 -8.45 19.63 -6.75
N ASP A 123 -7.21 20.08 -6.99
CA ASP A 123 -6.25 19.41 -7.87
C ASP A 123 -5.11 18.72 -7.09
N MET A 124 -4.85 19.15 -5.84
CA MET A 124 -3.72 18.70 -5.01
C MET A 124 -4.17 18.19 -3.64
N LEU A 125 -3.62 17.07 -3.21
CA LEU A 125 -3.95 16.39 -1.95
C LEU A 125 -2.70 15.82 -1.28
N LEU A 126 -2.82 15.46 0.00
CA LEU A 126 -1.85 14.58 0.66
C LEU A 126 -2.14 13.13 0.24
N ARG A 127 -1.14 12.42 -0.30
CA ARG A 127 -1.32 11.07 -0.87
C ARG A 127 -1.99 10.12 0.12
N THR A 128 -2.96 9.34 -0.35
CA THR A 128 -3.71 8.38 0.49
C THR A 128 -3.09 6.99 0.48
N HIS A 129 -2.15 6.74 -0.43
CA HIS A 129 -1.37 5.52 -0.56
C HIS A 129 -0.09 5.78 -1.37
N THR A 130 0.92 4.92 -1.20
CA THR A 130 2.18 4.99 -1.97
C THR A 130 1.98 4.78 -3.47
N SER A 131 0.88 4.13 -3.89
CA SER A 131 0.58 3.87 -5.30
C SER A 131 0.39 5.13 -6.15
N ALA A 132 0.21 6.27 -5.50
CA ALA A 132 0.25 7.58 -6.15
C ALA A 132 1.58 7.85 -6.89
N HIS A 133 2.64 7.11 -6.57
CA HIS A 133 3.96 7.27 -7.16
C HIS A 133 4.29 6.21 -8.23
N GLU A 134 3.45 5.19 -8.45
CA GLU A 134 3.69 4.14 -9.47
C GLU A 134 3.92 4.74 -10.86
N TYR A 135 3.10 5.72 -11.25
CA TYR A 135 3.20 6.42 -12.54
C TYR A 135 4.59 7.01 -12.78
N ALA A 136 5.17 7.63 -11.75
CA ALA A 136 6.50 8.21 -11.83
C ALA A 136 7.57 7.11 -11.78
N CYS A 137 7.42 6.14 -10.87
CA CYS A 137 8.37 5.05 -10.65
C CYS A 137 8.54 4.16 -11.87
N PHE A 138 7.46 3.72 -12.52
CA PHE A 138 7.57 2.90 -13.74
C PHE A 138 8.40 3.56 -14.84
N LYS A 139 8.35 4.89 -14.96
CA LYS A 139 9.11 5.64 -15.96
C LYS A 139 10.58 5.83 -15.63
N LYS A 140 10.90 6.05 -14.34
CA LYS A 140 12.25 6.37 -13.89
C LYS A 140 13.07 5.14 -13.46
N CYS A 141 12.41 4.00 -13.24
CA CYS A 141 13.07 2.82 -12.69
C CYS A 141 14.09 2.23 -13.65
N GLU A 142 15.34 2.16 -13.18
CA GLU A 142 16.48 1.63 -13.94
C GLU A 142 16.65 0.11 -13.75
N THR A 143 16.09 -0.42 -12.67
CA THR A 143 16.04 -1.86 -12.39
C THR A 143 14.70 -2.46 -12.82
N PRO A 144 14.55 -3.79 -12.90
CA PRO A 144 13.28 -4.38 -13.35
C PRO A 144 12.14 -4.23 -12.33
N GLY A 145 12.44 -3.86 -11.08
CA GLY A 145 11.43 -3.50 -10.07
C GLY A 145 11.89 -2.38 -9.14
N TYR A 146 10.99 -1.90 -8.30
CA TYR A 146 11.27 -0.87 -7.30
C TYR A 146 10.53 -1.12 -5.98
N PHE A 147 11.02 -0.46 -4.93
CA PHE A 147 10.27 -0.21 -3.70
C PHE A 147 10.08 1.28 -3.46
N ILE A 148 9.00 1.63 -2.80
CA ILE A 148 8.69 2.98 -2.31
C ILE A 148 8.37 2.85 -0.82
N SER A 149 8.96 3.70 0.02
CA SER A 149 8.51 3.85 1.41
C SER A 149 8.15 5.29 1.68
N ALA A 150 6.96 5.53 2.22
CA ALA A 150 6.49 6.89 2.47
C ALA A 150 5.36 6.95 3.51
N ASP A 151 5.23 8.11 4.15
CA ASP A 151 4.07 8.52 4.95
C ASP A 151 2.82 8.73 4.06
N VAL A 152 1.63 8.33 4.49
CA VAL A 152 0.37 8.46 3.76
C VAL A 152 -0.71 8.98 4.69
N TYR A 153 -1.73 9.62 4.13
CA TYR A 153 -2.68 10.44 4.90
C TYR A 153 -4.12 10.06 4.58
N ARG A 154 -4.88 9.73 5.62
CA ARG A 154 -6.31 9.40 5.52
C ARG A 154 -7.08 10.03 6.66
N LYS A 155 -8.30 10.48 6.37
CA LYS A 155 -9.24 10.86 7.41
C LYS A 155 -9.93 9.58 7.86
N ASP A 156 -9.46 9.06 8.98
CA ASP A 156 -10.04 7.88 9.61
C ASP A 156 -10.42 8.20 11.06
N GLU A 157 -11.11 7.27 11.71
CA GLU A 157 -11.28 7.30 13.16
C GLU A 157 -9.89 7.32 13.83
N ILE A 158 -9.80 7.95 15.01
CA ILE A 158 -8.55 7.97 15.77
C ILE A 158 -8.73 7.04 16.96
N ASP A 159 -8.09 5.88 16.89
CA ASP A 159 -8.11 4.87 17.94
C ASP A 159 -6.72 4.20 18.10
N LYS A 160 -6.65 3.01 18.71
CA LYS A 160 -5.38 2.30 18.93
C LYS A 160 -4.79 1.68 17.66
N THR A 161 -5.58 1.60 16.60
CA THR A 161 -5.28 0.92 15.32
C THR A 161 -5.37 1.85 14.11
N HIS A 162 -5.92 3.06 14.29
CA HIS A 162 -6.10 4.04 13.23
C HIS A 162 -5.46 5.37 13.62
N TYR A 163 -4.61 5.89 12.73
CA TYR A 163 -3.97 7.19 12.89
C TYR A 163 -3.99 7.96 11.55
N PRO A 164 -4.20 9.30 11.56
CA PRO A 164 -4.39 10.06 10.31
C PRO A 164 -3.18 10.12 9.37
N ALA A 165 -1.99 9.79 9.86
CA ALA A 165 -0.75 9.72 9.09
C ALA A 165 0.04 8.47 9.50
N PHE A 166 0.14 7.50 8.61
CA PHE A 166 0.86 6.24 8.82
C PHE A 166 1.78 5.99 7.62
N HIS A 167 2.50 4.89 7.59
CA HIS A 167 3.53 4.65 6.59
C HIS A 167 3.21 3.38 5.81
N GLN A 168 3.48 3.45 4.51
CA GLN A 168 3.38 2.29 3.63
C GLN A 168 4.72 2.03 2.98
N MET A 169 4.95 0.76 2.67
CA MET A 169 5.90 0.33 1.67
C MET A 169 5.14 -0.27 0.50
N GLU A 170 5.56 0.05 -0.70
CA GLU A 170 5.04 -0.51 -1.94
C GLU A 170 6.15 -1.09 -2.76
N GLY A 171 5.86 -2.19 -3.45
CA GLY A 171 6.78 -2.80 -4.39
C GLY A 171 6.10 -3.07 -5.71
N ALA A 172 6.86 -2.94 -6.80
CA ALA A 172 6.43 -3.38 -8.12
C ALA A 172 7.57 -3.99 -8.92
N ARG A 173 7.23 -4.87 -9.86
CA ARG A 173 8.16 -5.54 -10.78
C ARG A 173 7.50 -5.73 -12.12
N ILE A 174 8.24 -5.48 -13.20
CA ILE A 174 7.74 -5.61 -14.56
C ILE A 174 8.67 -6.46 -15.44
N TRP A 175 8.08 -7.08 -16.45
CA TRP A 175 8.78 -7.81 -17.50
C TRP A 175 8.16 -7.47 -18.85
N GLU A 176 8.99 -7.01 -19.77
CA GLU A 176 8.60 -6.90 -21.18
C GLU A 176 8.75 -8.25 -21.88
N ARG A 177 7.71 -8.67 -22.62
CA ARG A 177 7.75 -9.94 -23.35
C ARG A 177 8.85 -9.92 -24.40
N SER A 178 9.60 -11.00 -24.42
CA SER A 178 10.72 -11.28 -25.32
C SER A 178 10.81 -12.80 -25.51
N LYS A 179 11.67 -13.27 -26.42
CA LYS A 179 11.82 -14.71 -26.72
C LYS A 179 12.07 -15.57 -25.46
N ASP A 180 12.83 -15.04 -24.50
CA ASP A 180 13.23 -15.74 -23.28
C ASP A 180 12.45 -15.27 -22.03
N PHE A 181 11.30 -14.64 -22.24
CA PHE A 181 10.51 -13.99 -21.19
C PHE A 181 10.13 -14.92 -20.02
N GLU A 182 9.58 -16.10 -20.31
CA GLU A 182 9.21 -17.04 -19.25
C GLU A 182 10.42 -17.56 -18.49
N GLN A 183 11.55 -17.75 -19.19
CA GLN A 183 12.79 -18.19 -18.56
C GLN A 183 13.33 -17.12 -17.62
N LYS A 184 13.30 -15.84 -18.02
CA LYS A 184 13.69 -14.72 -17.15
C LYS A 184 12.86 -14.67 -15.86
N ILE A 185 11.55 -14.88 -15.95
CA ILE A 185 10.70 -14.90 -14.73
C ILE A 185 11.06 -16.10 -13.85
N LYS A 186 11.32 -17.28 -14.43
CA LYS A 186 11.78 -18.46 -13.67
C LYS A 186 13.12 -18.22 -13.00
N ASP A 187 14.07 -17.58 -13.68
CA ASP A 187 15.38 -17.23 -13.12
C ASP A 187 15.23 -16.23 -11.96
N ASP A 188 14.37 -15.22 -12.11
CA ASP A 188 14.04 -14.27 -11.06
C ASP A 188 13.37 -14.98 -9.84
N ILE A 189 12.43 -15.92 -10.07
CA ILE A 189 11.83 -16.74 -9.00
C ILE A 189 12.90 -17.57 -8.27
N ASN A 190 13.82 -18.18 -9.02
CA ASN A 190 14.89 -19.01 -8.48
C ASN A 190 15.93 -18.20 -7.68
N ALA A 191 16.06 -16.91 -7.97
CA ALA A 191 16.92 -16.00 -7.21
C ALA A 191 16.33 -15.66 -5.82
N ILE A 192 15.01 -15.81 -5.62
CA ILE A 192 14.36 -15.60 -4.33
C ILE A 192 14.68 -16.77 -3.40
N PRO A 193 15.30 -16.54 -2.22
CA PRO A 193 15.69 -17.60 -1.29
C PRO A 193 14.51 -18.51 -0.91
N LYS A 194 14.78 -19.80 -0.72
CA LYS A 194 13.82 -20.71 -0.08
C LYS A 194 13.68 -20.34 1.38
N LEU A 195 12.44 -20.38 1.87
CA LEU A 195 12.07 -19.91 3.21
C LEU A 195 11.52 -21.08 4.00
N ASP A 196 11.91 -21.15 5.27
CA ASP A 196 11.41 -22.14 6.20
C ASP A 196 10.14 -21.60 6.88
N MET A 197 9.03 -21.67 6.16
CA MET A 197 7.72 -21.27 6.66
C MET A 197 6.60 -22.08 5.99
N ILE A 198 5.45 -22.13 6.67
CA ILE A 198 4.24 -22.76 6.16
C ILE A 198 3.49 -21.73 5.31
N VAL A 199 3.20 -22.09 4.05
CA VAL A 199 2.41 -21.26 3.14
C VAL A 199 1.11 -21.99 2.83
N GLU A 200 -0.02 -21.40 3.23
CA GLU A 200 -1.37 -21.85 2.90
C GLU A 200 -1.85 -21.07 1.66
N ASP A 201 -1.86 -21.72 0.50
CA ASP A 201 -2.30 -21.14 -0.78
C ASP A 201 -3.23 -22.11 -1.51
N ASP A 202 -4.42 -22.30 -0.92
CA ASP A 202 -5.40 -23.29 -1.39
C ASP A 202 -6.18 -22.83 -2.63
N PHE A 203 -5.94 -21.60 -3.09
CA PHE A 203 -6.66 -21.00 -4.22
C PHE A 203 -5.87 -21.11 -5.52
N PRO A 204 -6.54 -21.28 -6.66
CA PRO A 204 -5.88 -21.21 -7.95
C PRO A 204 -5.28 -19.82 -8.19
N CYS A 205 -4.28 -19.74 -9.07
CA CYS A 205 -3.66 -18.47 -9.47
C CYS A 205 -4.63 -17.50 -10.19
N PHE A 206 -5.82 -17.95 -10.57
CA PHE A 206 -6.96 -17.12 -10.93
C PHE A 206 -8.26 -17.94 -10.88
N ASP A 207 -9.39 -17.26 -10.69
CA ASP A 207 -10.73 -17.83 -10.82
C ASP A 207 -11.53 -17.00 -11.84
N PRO A 208 -12.12 -17.59 -12.90
CA PRO A 208 -12.78 -16.83 -13.95
C PRO A 208 -13.94 -15.92 -13.51
N ILE A 209 -14.51 -16.16 -12.32
CA ILE A 209 -15.67 -15.42 -11.82
C ILE A 209 -15.26 -14.45 -10.74
N THR A 210 -14.51 -14.92 -9.75
CA THR A 210 -14.25 -14.21 -8.49
C THR A 210 -12.90 -13.50 -8.46
N ASN A 211 -11.90 -14.00 -9.18
CA ASN A 211 -10.57 -13.39 -9.25
C ASN A 211 -9.94 -13.59 -10.64
N PRO A 212 -10.51 -12.99 -11.69
CA PRO A 212 -10.20 -13.35 -13.07
C PRO A 212 -8.82 -12.86 -13.49
N LYS A 213 -8.18 -13.65 -14.36
CA LYS A 213 -7.04 -13.18 -15.13
C LYS A 213 -7.45 -12.03 -16.05
N GLN A 214 -6.47 -11.24 -16.48
CA GLN A 214 -6.70 -10.27 -17.55
C GLN A 214 -6.73 -10.97 -18.91
N ASP A 215 -7.52 -10.44 -19.85
CA ASP A 215 -7.76 -11.09 -21.15
C ASP A 215 -6.48 -11.31 -21.95
N TYR A 216 -5.57 -10.33 -21.92
CA TYR A 216 -4.30 -10.36 -22.65
C TYR A 216 -3.24 -11.30 -22.04
N MET A 217 -3.45 -11.80 -20.81
CA MET A 217 -2.51 -12.70 -20.16
C MET A 217 -2.85 -14.16 -20.44
N THR A 218 -1.85 -14.98 -20.73
CA THR A 218 -2.03 -16.44 -20.77
C THR A 218 -2.07 -17.03 -19.35
N PRO A 219 -2.68 -18.22 -19.14
CA PRO A 219 -2.65 -18.87 -17.83
C PRO A 219 -1.24 -19.08 -17.25
N ASN A 220 -0.27 -19.45 -18.10
CA ASN A 220 1.13 -19.66 -17.69
C ASN A 220 1.79 -18.34 -17.27
N GLU A 221 1.49 -17.23 -17.93
CA GLU A 221 1.97 -15.90 -17.51
C GLU A 221 1.42 -15.51 -16.14
N VAL A 222 0.13 -15.78 -15.90
CA VAL A 222 -0.50 -15.50 -14.59
C VAL A 222 0.20 -16.33 -13.51
N GLU A 223 0.43 -17.62 -13.76
CA GLU A 223 1.12 -18.51 -12.81
C GLU A 223 2.54 -18.03 -12.51
N LEU A 224 3.36 -17.72 -13.53
CA LEU A 224 4.74 -17.28 -13.32
C LEU A 224 4.82 -15.93 -12.60
N VAL A 225 4.04 -14.94 -13.04
CA VAL A 225 4.08 -13.59 -12.46
C VAL A 225 3.52 -13.58 -11.04
N SER A 226 2.42 -14.31 -10.80
CA SER A 226 1.86 -14.44 -9.44
C SER A 226 2.78 -15.23 -8.50
N THR A 227 3.46 -16.27 -9.00
CA THR A 227 4.48 -16.98 -8.23
C THR A 227 5.59 -16.04 -7.79
N HIS A 228 6.14 -15.24 -8.71
CA HIS A 228 7.16 -14.25 -8.36
C HIS A 228 6.66 -13.23 -7.33
N LEU A 229 5.44 -12.69 -7.53
CA LEU A 229 4.81 -11.77 -6.59
C LEU A 229 4.73 -12.37 -5.19
N LYS A 230 4.10 -13.55 -5.08
CA LYS A 230 3.85 -14.22 -3.82
C LYS A 230 5.16 -14.53 -3.09
N ARG A 231 6.13 -15.12 -3.79
CA ARG A 231 7.48 -15.42 -3.28
C ARG A 231 8.23 -14.17 -2.80
N THR A 232 8.01 -13.02 -3.45
CA THR A 232 8.62 -11.75 -3.04
C THR A 232 8.01 -11.24 -1.73
N ILE A 233 6.68 -11.23 -1.61
CA ILE A 233 6.00 -10.77 -0.39
C ILE A 233 6.26 -11.74 0.77
N GLU A 234 6.29 -13.04 0.49
CA GLU A 234 6.72 -14.09 1.41
C GLU A 234 8.10 -13.82 2.00
N LEU A 235 9.07 -13.39 1.18
CA LEU A 235 10.41 -12.99 1.64
C LEU A 235 10.37 -11.77 2.57
N LEU A 236 9.54 -10.79 2.25
CA LEU A 236 9.33 -9.59 3.06
C LEU A 236 8.78 -9.96 4.43
N ILE A 237 7.66 -10.71 4.47
CA ILE A 237 7.02 -11.14 5.72
C ILE A 237 7.98 -12.01 6.52
N TYR A 238 8.65 -12.97 5.88
CA TYR A 238 9.62 -13.81 6.56
C TYR A 238 10.71 -13.00 7.24
N GLN A 239 11.25 -11.98 6.57
CA GLN A 239 12.30 -11.12 7.13
C GLN A 239 11.81 -10.36 8.36
N VAL A 240 10.63 -9.75 8.29
CA VAL A 240 10.06 -8.95 9.38
C VAL A 240 9.74 -9.80 10.60
N PHE A 241 8.98 -10.88 10.40
CA PHE A 241 8.47 -11.69 11.51
C PHE A 241 9.55 -12.60 12.11
N SER A 242 10.54 -13.03 11.33
CA SER A 242 11.71 -13.73 11.88
C SER A 242 12.55 -12.80 12.77
N ALA A 243 12.82 -11.56 12.33
CA ALA A 243 13.54 -10.59 13.15
C ALA A 243 12.76 -10.24 14.43
N ALA A 244 11.44 -10.06 14.35
CA ALA A 244 10.59 -9.83 15.52
C ALA A 244 10.66 -11.00 16.51
N LYS A 245 10.61 -12.24 16.00
CA LYS A 245 10.72 -13.46 16.80
C LYS A 245 12.08 -13.59 17.48
N GLU A 246 13.17 -13.37 16.75
CA GLU A 246 14.54 -13.40 17.26
C GLU A 246 14.76 -12.36 18.36
N ASN A 247 14.33 -11.12 18.13
CA ASN A 247 14.46 -10.04 19.12
C ASN A 247 13.66 -10.34 20.39
N ALA A 248 12.45 -10.89 20.28
CA ALA A 248 11.66 -11.31 21.42
C ALA A 248 12.33 -12.44 22.23
N ILE A 249 13.05 -13.36 21.56
CA ILE A 249 13.84 -14.41 22.22
C ILE A 249 15.05 -13.80 22.96
N ILE A 250 15.75 -12.86 22.33
CA ILE A 250 16.92 -12.19 22.92
C ILE A 250 16.53 -11.40 24.16
N GLU A 251 15.48 -10.57 24.07
CA GLU A 251 14.97 -9.78 25.19
C GLU A 251 14.63 -10.66 26.40
N LYS A 252 14.04 -11.84 26.16
CA LYS A 252 13.70 -12.79 27.22
C LYS A 252 14.92 -13.46 27.84
N LYS A 253 15.92 -13.83 27.05
CA LYS A 253 17.20 -14.36 27.57
C LYS A 253 17.87 -13.35 28.50
N ILE A 254 17.72 -12.06 28.24
CA ILE A 254 18.24 -10.97 29.09
C ILE A 254 17.37 -10.79 30.35
N ASN A 255 16.04 -10.80 30.21
CA ASN A 255 15.10 -10.44 31.28
C ASN A 255 14.61 -11.62 32.16
N GLY A 256 14.91 -12.88 31.80
CA GLY A 256 14.69 -14.05 32.64
C GLY A 256 13.23 -14.47 32.89
N LYS A 257 12.28 -14.10 32.01
CA LYS A 257 10.86 -14.46 32.14
C LYS A 257 10.35 -15.20 30.91
N ILE A 258 9.62 -16.30 31.14
CA ILE A 258 8.80 -16.99 30.13
C ILE A 258 7.37 -17.01 30.67
N SER A 259 6.42 -16.45 29.91
CA SER A 259 4.98 -16.53 30.17
C SER A 259 4.28 -17.49 29.19
N VAL A 260 3.02 -17.84 29.48
CA VAL A 260 2.26 -18.91 28.82
C VAL A 260 1.72 -18.51 27.42
N ASP A 261 1.76 -17.22 27.07
CA ASP A 261 1.18 -16.64 25.83
C ASP A 261 2.20 -16.56 24.66
N GLU A 262 3.17 -17.48 24.65
CA GLU A 262 4.43 -17.36 23.89
C GLU A 262 4.64 -18.52 22.91
N ALA A 263 3.58 -19.28 22.61
CA ALA A 263 3.61 -20.40 21.68
C ALA A 263 4.19 -19.99 20.30
N PHE A 264 3.92 -18.76 19.86
CA PHE A 264 4.45 -18.19 18.62
C PHE A 264 6.00 -18.18 18.53
N LEU A 265 6.71 -18.20 19.66
CA LEU A 265 8.18 -18.28 19.68
C LEU A 265 8.70 -19.67 19.28
N ASN A 266 7.87 -20.71 19.40
CA ASN A 266 8.26 -22.09 19.08
C ASN A 266 7.56 -22.62 17.82
N GLU A 267 6.52 -21.93 17.34
CA GLU A 267 5.81 -22.28 16.11
C GLU A 267 6.57 -21.82 14.86
N PRO A 268 6.54 -22.59 13.76
CA PRO A 268 7.03 -22.12 12.47
C PRO A 268 6.21 -20.92 12.01
N LEU A 269 6.85 -19.98 11.29
CA LEU A 269 6.13 -18.88 10.66
C LEU A 269 5.12 -19.47 9.67
N ARG A 270 3.92 -18.88 9.63
CA ARG A 270 2.85 -19.33 8.75
C ARG A 270 2.16 -18.14 8.11
N VAL A 271 1.90 -18.27 6.82
CA VAL A 271 1.15 -17.28 6.02
C VAL A 271 0.03 -17.95 5.27
N LYS A 272 -0.97 -17.17 4.88
CA LYS A 272 -2.13 -17.64 4.12
C LYS A 272 -2.54 -16.61 3.08
N TRP A 273 -2.67 -17.05 1.83
CA TRP A 273 -3.11 -16.22 0.70
C TRP A 273 -4.63 -16.23 0.56
N ILE A 274 -5.24 -15.06 0.33
CA ILE A 274 -6.68 -14.88 0.17
C ILE A 274 -6.93 -14.08 -1.11
N PRO A 275 -7.81 -14.53 -2.03
CA PRO A 275 -8.24 -13.72 -3.16
C PRO A 275 -8.96 -12.45 -2.72
N ASP A 276 -8.65 -11.33 -3.37
CA ASP A 276 -9.35 -10.06 -3.14
C ASP A 276 -9.48 -9.24 -4.43
N TYR A 277 -9.97 -8.01 -4.35
CA TYR A 277 -10.20 -7.12 -5.47
C TYR A 277 -9.63 -5.72 -5.24
N PHE A 278 -8.73 -5.29 -6.13
CA PHE A 278 -8.33 -3.88 -6.26
C PHE A 278 -8.60 -3.36 -7.67
N PRO A 279 -9.05 -2.09 -7.83
CA PRO A 279 -9.32 -1.49 -9.15
C PRO A 279 -8.13 -1.45 -10.11
N TRP A 280 -6.89 -1.51 -9.62
CA TRP A 280 -5.65 -1.41 -10.41
C TRP A 280 -4.90 -2.73 -10.59
N THR A 281 -5.36 -3.85 -10.00
CA THR A 281 -4.79 -5.19 -10.20
C THR A 281 -5.83 -6.25 -10.59
N ALA A 282 -5.41 -7.31 -11.28
CA ALA A 282 -6.19 -8.51 -11.57
C ALA A 282 -5.29 -9.63 -12.12
N PRO A 283 -5.31 -10.84 -11.55
CA PRO A 283 -5.95 -11.20 -10.27
C PRO A 283 -5.30 -10.46 -9.09
N SER A 284 -5.98 -10.44 -7.94
CA SER A 284 -5.50 -9.77 -6.71
C SER A 284 -5.64 -10.67 -5.49
N TRP A 285 -4.81 -10.39 -4.48
CA TRP A 285 -4.76 -11.14 -3.24
C TRP A 285 -4.40 -10.26 -2.06
N GLU A 286 -4.80 -10.71 -0.88
CA GLU A 286 -4.23 -10.34 0.39
C GLU A 286 -3.41 -11.51 0.96
N ILE A 287 -2.51 -11.20 1.88
CA ILE A 287 -1.77 -12.19 2.66
C ILE A 287 -1.91 -11.91 4.15
N ASP A 288 -2.30 -12.95 4.88
CA ASP A 288 -2.32 -12.96 6.34
C ASP A 288 -1.07 -13.67 6.88
N VAL A 289 -0.59 -13.24 8.04
CA VAL A 289 0.43 -13.96 8.83
C VAL A 289 -0.17 -14.43 10.15
N TRP A 290 0.13 -15.66 10.54
CA TRP A 290 -0.23 -16.17 11.87
C TRP A 290 0.75 -15.64 12.89
N TRP A 291 0.26 -14.79 13.81
CA TRP A 291 1.10 -14.16 14.81
C TRP A 291 0.36 -14.02 16.13
N LYS A 292 1.00 -14.44 17.23
CA LYS A 292 0.45 -14.33 18.60
C LYS A 292 -1.00 -14.85 18.76
N GLY A 293 -1.33 -15.93 18.07
CA GLY A 293 -2.63 -16.61 18.20
C GLY A 293 -3.75 -16.04 17.31
N GLU A 294 -3.44 -15.10 16.41
CA GLU A 294 -4.39 -14.54 15.46
C GLU A 294 -3.81 -14.40 14.05
N TRP A 295 -4.69 -14.30 13.05
CA TRP A 295 -4.31 -13.97 11.68
C TRP A 295 -4.29 -12.45 11.50
N LEU A 296 -3.15 -11.92 11.07
CA LEU A 296 -2.97 -10.50 10.81
C LEU A 296 -2.84 -10.27 9.30
N GLU A 297 -3.80 -9.52 8.73
CA GLU A 297 -3.75 -9.01 7.35
C GLU A 297 -2.54 -8.09 7.21
N CYS A 298 -1.63 -8.39 6.27
CA CYS A 298 -0.39 -7.63 6.11
C CYS A 298 -0.40 -6.74 4.87
N CYS A 299 -0.82 -7.27 3.74
CA CYS A 299 -0.52 -6.67 2.44
C CYS A 299 -1.59 -7.01 1.41
N GLY A 300 -2.03 -6.00 0.66
CA GLY A 300 -2.81 -6.17 -0.56
C GLY A 300 -1.89 -6.14 -1.79
N CYS A 301 -2.16 -6.97 -2.79
CA CYS A 301 -1.32 -7.10 -3.96
C CYS A 301 -2.05 -7.67 -5.19
N GLY A 302 -1.39 -7.66 -6.33
CA GLY A 302 -1.89 -8.37 -7.50
C GLY A 302 -1.10 -8.10 -8.78
N LEU A 303 -1.57 -8.67 -9.88
CA LEU A 303 -0.97 -8.42 -11.19
C LEU A 303 -1.47 -7.08 -11.72
N VAL A 304 -0.55 -6.17 -12.05
CA VAL A 304 -0.89 -4.79 -12.45
C VAL A 304 -1.77 -4.83 -13.68
N ARG A 305 -2.85 -4.05 -13.68
CA ARG A 305 -3.70 -3.95 -14.86
C ARG A 305 -2.95 -3.31 -16.01
N GLN A 306 -3.07 -3.86 -17.22
CA GLN A 306 -2.34 -3.33 -18.40
C GLN A 306 -2.57 -1.82 -18.59
N LYS A 307 -3.78 -1.34 -18.27
CA LYS A 307 -4.14 0.08 -18.34
C LYS A 307 -3.27 0.96 -17.45
N ILE A 308 -2.85 0.49 -16.28
CA ILE A 308 -2.01 1.26 -15.36
C ILE A 308 -0.60 1.40 -15.93
N LEU A 309 -0.07 0.31 -16.50
CA LEU A 309 1.22 0.31 -17.20
C LEU A 309 1.17 1.26 -18.41
N THR A 310 0.15 1.15 -19.27
CA THR A 310 0.05 1.99 -20.48
C THR A 310 -0.24 3.45 -20.15
N ASN A 311 -1.05 3.74 -19.13
CA ASN A 311 -1.23 5.09 -18.60
C ASN A 311 0.12 5.69 -18.16
N SER A 312 1.02 4.84 -17.64
CA SER A 312 2.38 5.19 -17.23
C SER A 312 3.40 5.23 -18.37
N GLY A 313 2.97 5.09 -19.63
CA GLY A 313 3.84 5.10 -20.80
C GLY A 313 4.66 3.84 -20.99
N ILE A 314 4.34 2.76 -20.25
CA ILE A 314 4.98 1.46 -20.40
C ILE A 314 4.35 0.71 -21.57
N SER A 315 5.20 -0.04 -22.29
CA SER A 315 4.82 -0.86 -23.43
C SER A 315 3.60 -1.75 -23.11
N PRO A 316 2.60 -1.86 -24.01
CA PRO A 316 1.50 -2.80 -23.82
C PRO A 316 1.95 -4.27 -23.86
N ASN A 317 3.21 -4.50 -24.26
CA ASN A 317 3.84 -5.81 -24.26
C ASN A 317 4.46 -6.20 -22.89
N THR A 318 4.21 -5.39 -21.85
CA THR A 318 4.77 -5.58 -20.51
C THR A 318 3.72 -6.12 -19.55
N VAL A 319 4.12 -7.07 -18.70
CA VAL A 319 3.35 -7.55 -17.54
C VAL A 319 4.07 -7.17 -16.25
N GLY A 320 3.36 -7.19 -15.13
CA GLY A 320 3.98 -6.96 -13.84
C GLY A 320 3.04 -7.20 -12.68
N TRP A 321 3.58 -7.04 -11.49
CA TRP A 321 2.83 -7.07 -10.25
C TRP A 321 3.17 -5.85 -9.39
N ALA A 322 2.26 -5.53 -8.47
CA ALA A 322 2.44 -4.51 -7.46
C ALA A 322 1.86 -4.98 -6.11
N PHE A 323 2.35 -4.44 -5.00
CA PHE A 323 1.82 -4.66 -3.66
C PHE A 323 1.96 -3.42 -2.78
N GLY A 324 1.12 -3.31 -1.75
CA GLY A 324 1.25 -2.30 -0.70
C GLY A 324 1.08 -2.91 0.69
N VAL A 325 2.03 -2.64 1.58
CA VAL A 325 2.07 -3.10 2.98
C VAL A 325 2.12 -1.89 3.92
N GLY A 326 1.40 -1.95 5.05
CA GLY A 326 1.53 -0.97 6.14
C GLY A 326 2.78 -1.25 6.97
N LEU A 327 3.51 -0.20 7.37
CA LEU A 327 4.70 -0.33 8.22
C LEU A 327 4.43 -0.09 9.71
N ASP A 328 3.37 0.66 10.04
CA ASP A 328 2.88 0.88 11.40
C ASP A 328 2.18 -0.37 11.94
#